data_AF-A0A2A7MMU2-F1
#
_entry.id   AF-A0A2A7MMU2-F1
#
_cell.length_a   1.000
_cell.length_b   1.000
_cell.length_c   1.000
_cell.angle_alpha   90.00
_cell.angle_beta   90.00
_cell.angle_gamma   90.00
#
_symmetry.space_group_name_H-M   'P 1'
#
loop_
_entity.id
_entity.type
_entity.pdbx_description
1 polymer ?
#
loop_
_entity_poly.entity_id
_entity_poly.type
_entity_poly.pdbx_seq_one_letter_code
_entity_poly.pdbx_strand_id
1 'polypeptide(L)'
;MGRFHRHDRDHDHEHGHDHEHGHGHDHHREQRRVDAVPSGGHGDHSGYGTESDRVVVLERIFAENDQTAAANRGDFDHAAVTAINLMSSPGAGKTMLLRETLLRLRSRLRIGIVEGDIETSIDADRLEGLGAAVALINTSNGFGGECHLDAPMVRSAL
;
A
#
# COMPACT_ATOMS: atom_id res chain seq x y z
N MET A 1 -0.54 -18.66 37.53
CA MET A 1 -1.52 -19.57 36.90
C MET A 1 -1.71 -19.10 35.46
N GLY A 2 -1.38 -19.92 34.46
CA GLY A 2 -1.44 -19.55 33.04
C GLY A 2 -0.40 -20.33 32.24
N ARG A 3 -0.75 -21.58 31.93
CA ARG A 3 0.12 -22.61 31.31
C ARG A 3 0.06 -22.44 29.79
N PHE A 4 1.21 -22.21 29.14
CA PHE A 4 1.33 -22.29 27.69
C PHE A 4 1.36 -23.76 27.26
N HIS A 5 0.48 -24.17 26.35
CA HIS A 5 0.49 -25.49 25.72
C HIS A 5 1.05 -25.37 24.30
N ARG A 6 2.23 -25.98 24.07
CA ARG A 6 2.71 -26.42 22.75
C ARG A 6 1.97 -27.70 22.36
N HIS A 7 1.62 -27.82 21.10
CA HIS A 7 1.33 -29.10 20.47
C HIS A 7 2.46 -29.44 19.50
N ASP A 8 3.37 -30.30 19.97
CA ASP A 8 4.15 -31.18 19.11
C ASP A 8 3.39 -32.51 19.08
N ARG A 9 2.99 -32.97 17.90
CA ARG A 9 2.67 -34.39 17.64
C ARG A 9 3.07 -34.76 16.22
N ASP A 10 4.19 -35.45 16.16
CA ASP A 10 4.49 -36.45 15.14
C ASP A 10 3.39 -37.52 15.11
N HIS A 11 2.99 -37.90 13.90
CA HIS A 11 2.40 -39.21 13.63
C HIS A 11 2.89 -39.70 12.27
N ASP A 12 3.79 -40.68 12.32
CA ASP A 12 4.16 -41.55 11.20
C ASP A 12 3.00 -42.48 10.83
N HIS A 13 2.70 -42.57 9.53
CA HIS A 13 2.03 -43.74 8.95
C HIS A 13 2.51 -43.94 7.50
N GLU A 14 3.37 -44.94 7.31
CA GLU A 14 3.59 -45.61 6.02
C GLU A 14 2.44 -46.59 5.77
N HIS A 15 1.83 -46.55 4.57
CA HIS A 15 1.28 -47.71 3.88
C HIS A 15 1.20 -47.42 2.37
N GLY A 16 1.91 -48.22 1.57
CA GLY A 16 1.85 -48.16 0.11
C GLY A 16 0.67 -48.96 -0.46
N HIS A 17 0.20 -48.56 -1.63
CA HIS A 17 -0.46 -49.43 -2.62
C HIS A 17 -0.34 -48.79 -4.02
N ASP A 18 0.30 -49.52 -4.92
CA ASP A 18 0.24 -49.31 -6.37
C ASP A 18 -1.13 -49.73 -6.89
N HIS A 19 -1.81 -48.90 -7.68
CA HIS A 19 -2.82 -49.33 -8.65
C HIS A 19 -2.89 -48.36 -9.84
N GLU A 20 -2.40 -48.80 -10.99
CA GLU A 20 -2.81 -48.31 -12.31
C GLU A 20 -4.25 -48.77 -12.59
N HIS A 21 -5.15 -47.84 -12.89
CA HIS A 21 -6.38 -48.12 -13.65
C HIS A 21 -6.71 -46.93 -14.56
N GLY A 22 -6.58 -47.14 -15.86
CA GLY A 22 -7.14 -46.28 -16.88
C GLY A 22 -8.64 -46.52 -17.01
N HIS A 23 -9.43 -45.44 -17.08
CA HIS A 23 -10.79 -45.48 -17.60
C HIS A 23 -11.06 -44.21 -18.41
N GLY A 24 -11.27 -44.41 -19.72
CA GLY A 24 -11.89 -43.42 -20.58
C GLY A 24 -13.36 -43.29 -20.21
N HIS A 25 -13.83 -42.04 -20.13
CA HIS A 25 -15.25 -41.75 -20.01
C HIS A 25 -15.67 -40.72 -21.07
N ASP A 26 -16.52 -41.23 -21.94
CA ASP A 26 -17.34 -40.55 -22.94
C ASP A 26 -18.24 -39.50 -22.26
N HIS A 27 -18.27 -38.27 -22.76
CA HIS A 27 -19.08 -37.18 -22.22
C HIS A 27 -20.23 -36.81 -23.15
N HIS A 28 -21.39 -37.45 -22.96
CA HIS A 28 -22.68 -36.94 -23.42
C HIS A 28 -23.39 -36.18 -22.29
N ARG A 29 -23.30 -34.84 -22.38
CA ARG A 29 -24.25 -33.76 -22.01
C ARG A 29 -25.30 -34.04 -20.91
N GLU A 30 -25.31 -33.24 -19.83
CA GLU A 30 -26.25 -32.11 -19.62
C GLU A 30 -25.98 -31.26 -18.34
N GLN A 31 -25.67 -29.98 -18.55
CA GLN A 31 -26.00 -28.76 -17.77
C GLN A 31 -25.86 -28.71 -16.21
N ARG A 32 -24.69 -28.22 -15.75
CA ARG A 32 -24.54 -27.01 -14.90
C ARG A 32 -23.04 -26.73 -14.70
N ARG A 33 -22.48 -25.75 -15.41
CA ARG A 33 -21.08 -25.32 -15.22
C ARG A 33 -21.08 -24.20 -14.17
N VAL A 34 -20.36 -24.44 -13.07
CA VAL A 34 -19.95 -23.40 -12.13
C VAL A 34 -18.56 -23.03 -12.60
N ASP A 35 -18.48 -21.89 -13.29
CA ASP A 35 -17.30 -21.51 -14.06
C ASP A 35 -16.10 -21.24 -13.15
N ALA A 36 -14.95 -21.73 -13.62
CA ALA A 36 -13.64 -21.52 -13.05
C ALA A 36 -13.36 -20.01 -12.90
N VAL A 37 -12.83 -19.63 -11.74
CA VAL A 37 -12.34 -18.27 -11.47
C VAL A 37 -11.13 -18.00 -12.36
N PRO A 38 -11.19 -17.04 -13.31
CA PRO A 38 -10.01 -16.64 -14.06
C PRO A 38 -9.13 -15.79 -13.14
N SER A 39 -7.87 -16.18 -12.99
CA SER A 39 -6.83 -15.26 -12.51
C SER A 39 -6.52 -14.26 -13.62
N GLY A 40 -6.79 -12.97 -13.36
CA GLY A 40 -6.25 -11.86 -14.14
C GLY A 40 -7.27 -10.79 -14.52
N GLY A 41 -6.96 -9.56 -14.13
CA GLY A 41 -7.52 -8.36 -14.74
C GLY A 41 -8.72 -7.78 -14.00
N HIS A 42 -8.61 -6.50 -13.67
CA HIS A 42 -9.73 -5.62 -13.37
C HIS A 42 -10.90 -5.93 -14.33
N GLY A 43 -12.12 -5.99 -13.79
CA GLY A 43 -13.30 -6.52 -14.49
C GLY A 43 -13.42 -6.03 -15.94
N ASP A 44 -13.87 -6.92 -16.83
CA ASP A 44 -14.11 -6.59 -18.22
C ASP A 44 -15.09 -5.41 -18.32
N HIS A 45 -14.55 -4.25 -18.68
CA HIS A 45 -15.27 -3.00 -18.83
C HIS A 45 -15.46 -2.61 -20.29
N SER A 46 -15.15 -3.51 -21.25
CA SER A 46 -15.24 -3.24 -22.69
C SER A 46 -16.69 -3.07 -23.18
N GLY A 47 -17.67 -3.36 -22.32
CA GLY A 47 -19.09 -3.05 -22.54
C GLY A 47 -19.45 -1.56 -22.36
N TYR A 48 -18.56 -0.75 -21.79
CA TYR A 48 -18.79 0.69 -21.59
C TYR A 48 -17.95 1.48 -22.60
N GLY A 49 -18.58 2.25 -23.49
CA GLY A 49 -17.91 3.11 -24.50
C GLY A 49 -17.13 4.31 -23.94
N THR A 50 -16.60 4.20 -22.72
CA THR A 50 -15.91 5.25 -21.96
C THR A 50 -14.43 4.94 -21.75
N GLU A 51 -13.91 3.87 -22.35
CA GLU A 51 -12.52 3.42 -22.13
C GLU A 51 -11.50 4.51 -22.49
N SER A 52 -11.66 5.17 -23.64
CA SER A 52 -10.79 6.28 -24.04
C SER A 52 -10.93 7.48 -23.10
N ASP A 53 -12.13 7.78 -22.64
CA ASP A 53 -12.39 8.91 -21.73
C ASP A 53 -11.72 8.69 -20.37
N ARG A 54 -11.69 7.45 -19.87
CA ARG A 54 -10.98 7.10 -18.63
C ARG A 54 -9.47 7.34 -18.74
N VAL A 55 -8.85 6.92 -19.85
CA VAL A 55 -7.42 7.13 -20.09
C VAL A 55 -7.10 8.62 -20.13
N VAL A 56 -7.88 9.41 -20.90
CA VAL A 56 -7.69 10.86 -21.00
C VAL A 56 -7.83 11.57 -19.65
N VAL A 57 -8.79 11.14 -18.82
CA VAL A 57 -8.96 11.71 -17.47
C VAL A 57 -7.77 11.37 -16.57
N LEU A 58 -7.32 10.12 -16.55
CA LEU A 58 -6.16 9.71 -15.73
C LEU A 58 -4.88 10.44 -16.16
N GLU A 59 -4.63 10.56 -17.47
CA GLU A 59 -3.49 11.31 -17.99
C GLU A 59 -3.50 12.77 -17.55
N ARG A 60 -4.68 13.42 -17.57
CA ARG A 60 -4.82 14.80 -17.09
C ARG A 60 -4.55 14.93 -15.59
N ILE A 61 -5.04 13.98 -14.78
CA ILE A 61 -4.79 13.96 -13.34
C ILE A 61 -3.30 13.79 -13.05
N PHE A 62 -2.63 12.85 -13.73
CA PHE A 62 -1.18 12.67 -13.57
C PHE A 62 -0.39 13.90 -14.03
N ALA A 63 -0.79 14.54 -15.13
CA ALA A 63 -0.15 15.76 -15.61
C ALA A 63 -0.29 16.93 -14.62
N GLU A 64 -1.44 17.06 -13.95
CA GLU A 64 -1.64 18.07 -12.90
C GLU A 64 -0.82 17.77 -11.64
N ASN A 65 -0.75 16.49 -11.25
CA ASN A 65 0.10 16.05 -10.16
C ASN A 65 1.57 16.35 -10.44
N ASP A 66 2.06 16.07 -11.65
CA ASP A 66 3.46 16.32 -12.02
C ASP A 66 3.81 17.81 -12.03
N GLN A 67 2.89 18.66 -12.49
CA GLN A 67 3.05 20.12 -12.41
C GLN A 67 3.13 20.59 -10.95
N THR A 68 2.23 20.11 -10.10
CA THR A 68 2.24 20.45 -8.67
C THR A 68 3.51 19.92 -7.99
N ALA A 69 3.95 18.71 -8.33
CA ALA A 69 5.17 18.13 -7.79
C ALA A 69 6.41 18.94 -8.19
N ALA A 70 6.43 19.49 -9.41
CA ALA A 70 7.51 20.38 -9.86
C ALA A 70 7.53 21.69 -9.08
N ALA A 71 6.37 22.28 -8.80
CA ALA A 71 6.26 23.46 -7.94
C ALA A 71 6.76 23.16 -6.52
N ASN A 72 6.31 22.05 -5.90
CA ASN A 72 6.77 21.63 -4.57
C ASN A 72 8.29 21.48 -4.51
N ARG A 73 8.91 20.86 -5.54
CA ARG A 73 10.37 20.75 -5.65
C ARG A 73 11.04 22.13 -5.68
N GLY A 74 10.51 23.07 -6.45
CA GLY A 74 11.00 24.45 -6.48
C GLY A 74 10.93 25.14 -5.11
N ASP A 75 9.85 24.93 -4.36
CA ASP A 75 9.67 25.48 -3.01
C ASP A 75 10.68 24.87 -2.02
N PHE A 76 10.89 23.54 -2.06
CA PHE A 76 11.91 22.87 -1.24
C PHE A 76 13.33 23.34 -1.57
N ASP A 77 13.66 23.45 -2.85
CA ASP A 77 14.98 23.91 -3.31
C ASP A 77 15.24 25.36 -2.88
N HIS A 78 14.23 26.24 -3.01
CA HIS A 78 14.33 27.63 -2.57
C HIS A 78 14.54 27.74 -1.05
N ALA A 79 13.90 26.87 -0.27
CA ALA A 79 14.06 26.77 1.17
C ALA A 79 15.32 26.00 1.62
N ALA A 80 16.12 25.49 0.68
CA ALA A 80 17.26 24.59 0.93
C ALA A 80 16.90 23.36 1.77
N VAL A 81 15.71 22.79 1.54
CA VAL A 81 15.19 21.60 2.22
C VAL A 81 15.39 20.37 1.33
N THR A 82 16.06 19.34 1.85
CA THR A 82 16.09 18.03 1.20
C THR A 82 14.84 17.23 1.57
N ALA A 83 13.94 17.04 0.61
CA ALA A 83 12.76 16.20 0.77
C ALA A 83 13.06 14.73 0.44
N ILE A 84 12.57 13.81 1.27
CA ILE A 84 12.72 12.35 1.06
C ILE A 84 11.32 11.73 1.08
N ASN A 85 10.95 11.06 -0.01
CA ASN A 85 9.74 10.25 -0.04
C ASN A 85 10.05 8.83 0.48
N LEU A 86 9.43 8.44 1.59
CA LEU A 86 9.59 7.11 2.19
C LEU A 86 8.31 6.29 2.04
N MET A 87 8.35 5.35 1.09
CA MET A 87 7.25 4.42 0.82
C MET A 87 7.61 3.01 1.31
N SER A 88 6.64 2.29 1.85
CA SER A 88 6.81 0.90 2.28
C SER A 88 5.48 0.15 2.29
N SER A 89 5.52 -1.18 2.29
CA SER A 89 4.33 -1.97 2.61
C SER A 89 3.88 -1.75 4.08
N PRO A 90 2.60 -2.00 4.41
CA PRO A 90 2.14 -2.01 5.80
C PRO A 90 2.99 -2.94 6.67
N GLY A 91 3.34 -2.49 7.88
CA GLY A 91 4.12 -3.30 8.83
C GLY A 91 5.63 -3.42 8.56
N ALA A 92 6.16 -2.83 7.48
CA ALA A 92 7.59 -2.90 7.15
C ALA A 92 8.52 -2.10 8.10
N GLY A 93 7.96 -1.42 9.09
CA GLY A 93 8.73 -0.69 10.11
C GLY A 93 9.06 0.76 9.76
N LYS A 94 8.35 1.41 8.83
CA LYS A 94 8.48 2.85 8.49
C LYS A 94 8.58 3.74 9.73
N THR A 95 7.63 3.60 10.65
CA THR A 95 7.56 4.38 11.89
C THR A 95 8.79 4.16 12.77
N MET A 96 9.31 2.92 12.83
CA MET A 96 10.50 2.62 13.62
C MET A 96 11.76 3.23 13.00
N LEU A 97 11.89 3.14 11.67
CA LEU A 97 12.98 3.80 10.96
C LEU A 97 12.97 5.32 11.20
N LEU A 98 11.80 5.95 11.12
CA LEU A 98 11.65 7.38 11.39
C LEU A 98 12.03 7.73 12.84
N ARG A 99 11.52 6.99 13.82
CA ARG A 99 11.83 7.20 15.24
C ARG A 99 13.34 7.14 15.51
N GLU A 100 14.01 6.09 15.06
CA GLU A 100 15.46 5.92 15.23
C GLU A 100 16.26 7.00 14.51
N THR A 101 15.79 7.44 13.35
CA THR A 101 16.39 8.53 12.58
C THR A 101 16.31 9.85 13.35
N LEU A 102 15.15 10.20 13.89
CA LEU A 102 14.97 11.40 14.71
C LEU A 102 15.84 11.37 15.95
N LEU A 103 15.87 10.26 16.69
CA LEU A 103 16.70 10.13 17.90
C LEU A 103 18.19 10.37 17.62
N ARG A 104 18.69 9.89 16.48
CA ARG A 104 20.11 10.01 16.10
C ARG A 104 20.47 11.35 15.47
N LEU A 105 19.53 12.02 14.80
CA LEU A 105 19.81 13.19 13.97
C LEU A 105 19.22 14.51 14.50
N ARG A 106 18.30 14.50 15.48
CA ARG A 106 17.64 15.71 16.00
C ARG A 106 18.58 16.79 16.54
N SER A 107 19.80 16.45 16.95
CA SER A 107 20.82 17.41 17.40
C SER A 107 21.66 18.01 16.26
N ARG A 108 21.53 17.47 15.04
CA ARG A 108 22.34 17.82 13.87
C ARG A 108 21.51 18.42 12.74
N LEU A 109 20.24 18.01 12.62
CA LEU A 109 19.33 18.40 11.55
C LEU A 109 17.99 18.85 12.12
N ARG A 110 17.40 19.84 11.47
CA ARG A 110 15.98 20.18 11.63
C ARG A 110 15.19 19.27 10.70
N ILE A 111 14.25 18.51 11.25
CA ILE A 111 13.49 17.52 10.49
C ILE A 111 12.00 17.85 10.57
N GLY A 112 11.34 17.84 9.41
CA GLY A 112 9.88 17.85 9.29
C GLY A 112 9.42 16.51 8.72
N ILE A 113 8.20 16.09 9.08
CA ILE A 113 7.57 14.87 8.59
C ILE A 113 6.18 15.23 8.09
N VAL A 114 5.89 14.86 6.84
CA VAL A 114 4.54 14.87 6.29
C VAL A 114 4.07 13.42 6.29
N GLU A 115 3.01 13.14 7.05
CA GLU A 115 2.49 11.80 7.23
C GLU A 115 1.14 11.67 6.54
N GLY A 116 1.01 10.75 5.60
CA GLY A 116 -0.27 10.34 5.06
C GLY A 116 -0.79 9.11 5.82
N ASP A 117 -1.93 9.23 6.47
CA ASP A 117 -2.65 8.10 7.07
C ASP A 117 -4.15 8.22 6.75
N ILE A 118 -4.87 7.11 6.65
CA ILE A 118 -6.27 7.07 6.23
C ILE A 118 -7.18 7.63 7.31
N GLU A 119 -6.89 7.40 8.60
CA GLU A 119 -7.77 7.92 9.68
C GLU A 119 -7.12 8.00 11.07
N THR A 120 -5.84 7.65 11.23
CA THR A 120 -5.23 7.53 12.57
C THR A 120 -4.04 8.46 12.77
N SER A 121 -3.89 8.97 13.99
CA SER A 121 -2.71 9.74 14.41
C SER A 121 -1.60 8.85 14.98
N ILE A 122 -1.75 7.53 14.93
CA ILE A 122 -0.95 6.59 15.72
C ILE A 122 0.55 6.73 15.42
N ASP A 123 0.91 6.91 14.15
CA ASP A 123 2.29 7.05 13.74
C ASP A 123 2.83 8.46 14.10
N ALA A 124 2.07 9.52 13.86
CA ALA A 124 2.38 10.88 14.31
C ALA A 124 2.60 10.97 15.85
N ASP A 125 1.71 10.37 16.64
CA ASP A 125 1.79 10.32 18.11
C ASP A 125 3.06 9.60 18.59
N ARG A 126 3.49 8.56 17.87
CA ARG A 126 4.74 7.83 18.18
C ARG A 126 5.99 8.64 17.89
N LEU A 127 5.89 9.66 17.04
CA LEU A 127 6.97 10.55 16.63
C LEU A 127 6.96 11.87 17.43
N GLU A 128 5.89 12.15 18.17
CA GLU A 128 5.75 13.33 19.01
C GLU A 128 6.87 13.40 20.06
N GLY A 129 7.36 14.62 20.34
CA GLY A 129 8.42 14.85 21.32
C GLY A 129 9.84 14.43 20.86
N LEU A 130 10.00 13.89 19.65
CA LEU A 130 11.31 13.52 19.12
C LEU A 130 12.06 14.68 18.42
N GLY A 131 11.46 15.88 18.42
CA GLY A 131 12.07 17.10 17.88
C GLY A 131 11.79 17.37 16.40
N ALA A 132 10.89 16.61 15.78
CA ALA A 132 10.39 16.88 14.43
C ALA A 132 9.07 17.66 14.48
N ALA A 133 8.86 18.53 13.51
CA ALA A 133 7.52 19.05 13.21
C ALA A 133 6.78 18.01 12.35
N VAL A 134 5.58 17.62 12.75
CA VAL A 134 4.79 16.58 12.06
C VAL A 134 3.50 17.21 11.53
N ALA A 135 3.28 17.11 10.22
CA ALA A 135 2.03 17.47 9.55
C ALA A 135 1.32 16.18 9.13
N LEU A 136 0.17 15.89 9.74
CA LEU A 136 -0.66 14.75 9.40
C LEU A 136 -1.66 15.15 8.31
N ILE A 137 -1.67 14.40 7.22
CA ILE A 137 -2.62 14.50 6.13
C ILE A 137 -3.50 13.26 6.17
N ASN A 138 -4.80 13.48 6.34
CA ASN A 138 -5.77 12.40 6.27
C ASN A 138 -6.08 12.08 4.80
N THR A 139 -5.77 10.85 4.36
CA THR A 139 -5.93 10.43 2.96
C THR A 139 -7.29 9.80 2.65
N SER A 140 -8.21 9.69 3.62
CA SER A 140 -9.57 9.12 3.41
C SER A 140 -10.37 9.83 2.31
N ASN A 141 -10.09 11.11 2.07
CA ASN A 141 -10.75 11.92 1.04
C ASN A 141 -10.11 11.76 -0.36
N GLY A 142 -9.05 10.96 -0.50
CA GLY A 142 -8.36 10.68 -1.77
C GLY A 142 -9.06 9.61 -2.62
N PHE A 143 -8.59 9.44 -3.86
CA PHE A 143 -9.08 8.40 -4.77
C PHE A 143 -8.88 7.00 -4.13
N GLY A 144 -9.97 6.36 -3.73
CA GLY A 144 -9.98 4.94 -3.35
C GLY A 144 -9.72 4.61 -1.89
N GLY A 145 -9.63 5.59 -0.98
CA GLY A 145 -9.36 5.32 0.45
C GLY A 145 -7.98 4.72 0.70
N GLU A 146 -7.01 5.04 -0.16
CA GLU A 146 -5.66 4.51 -0.12
C GLU A 146 -4.73 5.39 0.72
N CYS A 147 -3.73 4.78 1.37
CA CYS A 147 -2.69 5.46 2.14
C CYS A 147 -1.55 5.93 1.20
N HIS A 148 -1.87 6.81 0.24
CA HIS A 148 -0.88 7.45 -0.63
C HIS A 148 -0.99 8.98 -0.54
N LEU A 149 0.12 9.67 -0.81
CA LEU A 149 0.18 11.13 -0.88
C LEU A 149 0.39 11.56 -2.33
N ASP A 150 -0.48 12.45 -2.82
CA ASP A 150 -0.29 13.15 -4.08
C ASP A 150 0.39 14.52 -3.86
N ALA A 151 0.80 15.17 -4.96
CA ALA A 151 1.51 16.44 -4.87
C ALA A 151 0.64 17.58 -4.29
N PRO A 152 -0.66 17.71 -4.62
CA PRO A 152 -1.57 18.64 -3.94
C PRO A 152 -1.67 18.44 -2.43
N MET A 153 -1.74 17.19 -1.96
CA MET A 153 -1.72 16.88 -0.54
C MET A 153 -0.43 17.39 0.11
N VAL A 154 0.74 17.06 -0.47
CA VAL A 154 2.03 17.56 0.05
C VAL A 154 2.06 19.09 0.07
N ARG A 155 1.57 19.75 -1.01
CA ARG A 155 1.50 21.22 -1.11
C ARG A 155 0.72 21.83 0.06
N SER A 156 -0.35 21.19 0.51
CA SER A 156 -1.17 21.68 1.63
C SER A 156 -0.47 21.65 2.99
N ALA A 157 0.62 20.90 3.11
CA ALA A 157 1.44 20.78 4.32
C ALA A 157 2.71 21.64 4.30
N LEU A 158 3.00 22.34 3.19
CA LEU A 158 4.13 23.28 3.06
C LEU A 158 3.74 24.69 3.46
#